data_AF-A0A370HT56-F1
#
_entry.id   AF-A0A370HT56-F1
#
_cell.length_a   1.000
_cell.length_b   1.000
_cell.length_c   1.000
_cell.angle_alpha   90.00
_cell.angle_beta   90.00
_cell.angle_gamma   90.00
#
_symmetry.space_group_name_H-M   'P 1'
#
loop_
_entity.id
_entity.type
_entity.pdbx_description
1 polymer ?
#
loop_
_entity_poly.entity_id
_entity_poly.type
_entity_poly.pdbx_seq_one_letter_code
_entity_poly.pdbx_strand_id
1 'polypeptide(L)'
;MAPAPVAPEPAPAPNAPAPAPAAPPASAPAPAANAPAPAPAATPDGGATVQKVVWLTDRRVAVWVNSPSMATPIQVQLLLARDWNLHPEARFPVLFMLDGLRAQDDESGWTKDAGAVDFYADKNVTVVLPIGGQSSFYSDWLQPDNGKTYKWETFLTKELPPLLENQWRATNNRGVEGLSMGGTAAMFLAGRNPGWVKHAASYSGVLTTTTLGMPQAITYAMRDAGGFDANLMWGPPTSPEWAAHDPYALADKLKGMSLYVSAGSGTTGTFDKPSDIPGISTNYAGMGLEILARLTSQNFVDKLNKLAIPATVNFRPSGTHSWPYWDFEMRQSWAQAASSLGVDPQAPQCQAGGAIGAVAQGNSWLGGCVTPEYPVTGGTAQDFHGGRVLWSATTGAHAIGGMIGGSYTGTMGSGGPLGLPTGDEQLLPDGRGRFQTFQGGAVYWTAQTGAQVLRGAILDAWGREGYERGPAGYPTGPELKTPQRDGVVQGFENGPMYFSAKTGAHRVQGLILGKYAQLGFENSPLGFPAGDETPARDAGRYSKFEGGTIYWSPLSGAWAVRNGPIMDAWAQQGYENGKLGYPISDEFPVPGGVQQNFQTGFIVIRDGKPEVHGM
;
A
#
# COMPACT_ATOMS: atom_id res chain seq x y z
N MET A 1 22.07 -102.42 22.16
CA MET A 1 23.03 -101.96 23.17
C MET A 1 23.54 -100.59 22.76
N ALA A 2 23.43 -99.62 23.68
CA ALA A 2 24.18 -98.37 23.88
C ALA A 2 24.76 -97.54 22.70
N PRO A 3 24.80 -96.20 22.85
CA PRO A 3 24.93 -95.23 21.75
C PRO A 3 26.38 -94.74 21.54
N ALA A 4 26.64 -94.04 20.43
CA ALA A 4 27.59 -92.92 20.24
C ALA A 4 27.68 -92.55 18.72
N PRO A 5 28.39 -91.49 18.29
CA PRO A 5 28.10 -90.07 18.49
C PRO A 5 28.22 -89.25 17.17
N VAL A 6 28.07 -87.93 17.33
CA VAL A 6 27.92 -86.80 16.39
C VAL A 6 29.12 -86.52 15.45
N ALA A 7 28.86 -86.01 14.24
CA ALA A 7 29.66 -84.96 13.52
C ALA A 7 28.91 -84.51 12.22
N PRO A 8 29.34 -83.44 11.51
CA PRO A 8 29.13 -82.01 11.80
C PRO A 8 28.32 -81.30 10.69
N GLU A 9 27.83 -80.09 10.98
CA GLU A 9 27.00 -79.27 10.08
C GLU A 9 27.85 -78.54 9.01
N PRO A 10 27.49 -78.60 7.71
CA PRO A 10 28.22 -77.91 6.64
C PRO A 10 27.74 -76.47 6.43
N ALA A 11 28.69 -75.61 6.07
CA ALA A 11 28.55 -74.15 5.91
C ALA A 11 27.48 -73.70 4.89
N PRO A 12 26.79 -72.56 5.14
CA PRO A 12 25.87 -71.98 4.17
C PRO A 12 26.60 -71.26 3.03
N ALA A 13 26.16 -71.55 1.81
CA ALA A 13 26.57 -70.91 0.56
C ALA A 13 26.08 -69.44 0.48
N PRO A 14 26.75 -68.57 -0.31
CA PRO A 14 26.48 -67.14 -0.31
C PRO A 14 25.14 -66.80 -0.95
N ASN A 15 24.30 -66.04 -0.23
CA ASN A 15 23.08 -65.48 -0.76
C ASN A 15 23.38 -64.36 -1.76
N ALA A 16 22.81 -64.50 -2.95
CA ALA A 16 22.75 -63.48 -3.98
C ALA A 16 22.02 -62.21 -3.47
N PRO A 17 22.36 -61.01 -3.99
CA PRO A 17 21.79 -59.76 -3.49
C PRO A 17 20.30 -59.67 -3.80
N ALA A 18 19.51 -59.33 -2.78
CA ALA A 18 18.11 -58.97 -2.94
C ALA A 18 17.97 -57.69 -3.80
N PRO A 19 16.93 -57.57 -4.63
CA PRO A 19 16.70 -56.40 -5.46
C PRO A 19 16.41 -55.16 -4.59
N ALA A 20 17.00 -54.03 -4.96
CA ALA A 20 16.83 -52.75 -4.29
C ALA A 20 15.36 -52.29 -4.30
N PRO A 21 14.88 -51.63 -3.23
CA PRO A 21 13.54 -51.07 -3.20
C PRO A 21 13.40 -49.97 -4.26
N ALA A 22 12.28 -50.01 -4.98
CA ALA A 22 11.93 -49.02 -5.98
C ALA A 22 11.91 -47.60 -5.39
N ALA A 23 12.57 -46.68 -6.09
CA ALA A 23 12.57 -45.26 -5.74
C ALA A 23 11.13 -44.71 -5.75
N PRO A 24 10.76 -43.83 -4.81
CA PRO A 24 9.47 -43.14 -4.86
C PRO A 24 9.39 -42.29 -6.14
N PRO A 25 8.20 -42.15 -6.74
CA PRO A 25 8.02 -41.36 -7.95
C PRO A 25 8.47 -39.92 -7.69
N ALA A 26 9.29 -39.39 -8.60
CA ALA A 26 9.70 -38.00 -8.58
C ALA A 26 8.45 -37.10 -8.55
N SER A 27 8.30 -36.34 -7.47
CA SER A 27 7.32 -35.27 -7.39
C SER A 27 7.61 -34.27 -8.50
N ALA A 28 6.68 -34.14 -9.45
CA ALA A 28 6.71 -33.05 -10.41
C ALA A 28 6.78 -31.72 -9.63
N PRO A 29 7.60 -30.74 -10.06
CA PRO A 29 7.66 -29.46 -9.39
C PRO A 29 6.27 -28.81 -9.46
N ALA A 30 5.78 -28.35 -8.30
CA ALA A 30 4.57 -27.56 -8.22
C ALA A 30 4.68 -26.33 -9.15
N PRO A 31 3.62 -25.94 -9.86
CA PRO A 31 3.63 -24.68 -10.60
C PRO A 31 3.89 -23.56 -9.60
N ALA A 32 4.93 -22.76 -9.85
CA ALA A 32 5.25 -21.60 -9.05
C ALA A 32 4.02 -20.68 -9.01
N ALA A 33 3.45 -20.48 -7.83
CA ALA A 33 2.47 -19.44 -7.60
C ALA A 33 3.16 -18.10 -7.83
N ASN A 34 2.70 -17.32 -8.82
CA ASN A 34 3.19 -15.98 -9.05
C ASN A 34 2.81 -15.09 -7.85
N ALA A 35 3.77 -14.88 -6.96
CA ALA A 35 3.69 -13.85 -5.93
C ALA A 35 3.52 -12.46 -6.59
N PRO A 36 2.83 -11.49 -5.96
CA PRO A 36 3.11 -10.09 -6.27
C PRO A 36 4.60 -9.88 -6.02
N ALA A 37 5.31 -9.40 -7.05
CA ALA A 37 6.75 -9.20 -6.97
C ALA A 37 7.10 -8.36 -5.73
N PRO A 38 8.18 -8.67 -4.98
CA PRO A 38 8.75 -7.71 -4.04
C PRO A 38 9.05 -6.42 -4.81
N ALA A 39 8.86 -5.26 -4.17
CA ALA A 39 9.09 -3.96 -4.78
C ALA A 39 10.41 -3.98 -5.57
N PRO A 40 10.39 -3.81 -6.91
CA PRO A 40 11.59 -3.99 -7.70
C PRO A 40 12.61 -2.91 -7.31
N ALA A 41 13.85 -3.35 -7.10
CA ALA A 41 15.00 -2.46 -7.06
C ALA A 41 15.04 -1.63 -8.35
N ALA A 42 15.42 -0.37 -8.21
CA ALA A 42 15.43 0.62 -9.28
C ALA A 42 15.97 0.05 -10.60
N THR A 43 15.18 0.12 -11.66
CA THR A 43 15.67 -0.10 -13.02
C THR A 43 16.81 0.88 -13.30
N PRO A 44 17.90 0.45 -13.96
CA PRO A 44 19.09 1.29 -14.17
C PRO A 44 18.86 2.59 -14.96
N ASP A 45 17.66 2.82 -15.52
CA ASP A 45 17.33 3.96 -16.39
C ASP A 45 16.37 5.00 -15.74
N GLY A 46 16.47 5.25 -14.44
CA GLY A 46 15.87 6.45 -13.81
C GLY A 46 14.33 6.60 -13.90
N GLY A 47 13.59 5.52 -14.18
CA GLY A 47 12.12 5.51 -14.25
C GLY A 47 11.44 5.59 -12.87
N ALA A 48 10.12 5.82 -12.86
CA ALA A 48 9.35 5.83 -11.63
C ALA A 48 9.38 4.48 -10.90
N THR A 49 9.30 4.51 -9.57
CA THR A 49 9.34 3.31 -8.71
C THR A 49 8.25 3.35 -7.66
N VAL A 50 7.79 2.18 -7.22
CA VAL A 50 6.85 2.08 -6.10
C VAL A 50 7.62 2.23 -4.78
N GLN A 51 7.27 3.26 -4.01
CA GLN A 51 7.85 3.54 -2.69
C GLN A 51 7.16 2.72 -1.60
N LYS A 52 5.83 2.69 -1.62
CA LYS A 52 4.99 2.13 -0.58
C LYS A 52 3.68 1.64 -1.16
N VAL A 53 3.16 0.54 -0.62
CA VAL A 53 1.86 -0.02 -0.95
C VAL A 53 1.08 -0.22 0.35
N VAL A 54 -0.16 0.23 0.38
CA VAL A 54 -1.10 -0.03 1.47
C VAL A 54 -2.39 -0.59 0.87
N TRP A 55 -2.70 -1.83 1.23
CA TRP A 55 -3.97 -2.45 0.87
C TRP A 55 -5.04 -1.96 1.85
N LEU A 56 -5.96 -1.13 1.35
CA LEU A 56 -7.06 -0.55 2.12
C LEU A 56 -8.20 -1.56 2.29
N THR A 57 -8.40 -2.39 1.27
CA THR A 57 -9.24 -3.59 1.28
C THR A 57 -8.56 -4.67 0.43
N ASP A 58 -9.22 -5.80 0.22
CA ASP A 58 -8.79 -6.87 -0.69
C ASP A 58 -8.76 -6.45 -2.18
N ARG A 59 -9.44 -5.36 -2.54
CA ARG A 59 -9.47 -4.81 -3.92
C ARG A 59 -9.25 -3.29 -4.02
N ARG A 60 -9.09 -2.56 -2.91
CA ARG A 60 -8.71 -1.14 -2.91
C ARG A 60 -7.30 -0.97 -2.39
N VAL A 61 -6.41 -0.39 -3.19
CA VAL A 61 -4.98 -0.29 -2.86
C VAL A 61 -4.46 1.12 -3.08
N ALA A 62 -3.73 1.66 -2.11
CA ALA A 62 -3.00 2.91 -2.24
C ALA A 62 -1.52 2.63 -2.53
N VAL A 63 -1.01 3.22 -3.61
CA VAL A 63 0.37 3.07 -4.08
C VAL A 63 1.03 4.44 -4.09
N TRP A 64 2.16 4.59 -3.40
CA TRP A 64 2.99 5.80 -3.48
C TRP A 64 4.09 5.54 -4.51
N VAL A 65 4.12 6.36 -5.56
CA VAL A 65 5.05 6.25 -6.67
C VAL A 65 6.07 7.39 -6.58
N ASN A 66 7.34 7.05 -6.44
CA ASN A 66 8.43 8.01 -6.62
C ASN A 66 8.48 8.41 -8.10
N SER A 67 8.01 9.62 -8.41
CA SER A 67 7.99 10.15 -9.78
C SER A 67 9.22 11.03 -10.04
N PRO A 68 10.08 10.67 -11.00
CA PRO A 68 11.21 11.50 -11.41
C PRO A 68 10.77 12.89 -11.91
N SER A 69 9.71 12.95 -12.73
CA SER A 69 9.23 14.22 -13.28
C SER A 69 8.60 15.15 -12.24
N MET A 70 7.92 14.60 -11.23
CA MET A 70 7.31 15.38 -10.15
C MET A 70 8.30 15.76 -9.04
N ALA A 71 9.43 15.06 -8.94
CA ALA A 71 10.39 15.16 -7.84
C ALA A 71 9.79 14.95 -6.42
N THR A 72 8.62 14.31 -6.35
CA THR A 72 7.93 13.96 -5.09
C THR A 72 7.14 12.67 -5.27
N PRO A 73 6.94 11.87 -4.20
CA PRO A 73 6.05 10.72 -4.26
C PRO A 73 4.60 11.14 -4.55
N ILE A 74 3.96 10.46 -5.49
CA ILE A 74 2.55 10.65 -5.86
C ILE A 74 1.75 9.43 -5.41
N GLN A 75 0.67 9.66 -4.65
CA GLN A 75 -0.25 8.60 -4.30
C GLN A 75 -1.22 8.33 -5.45
N VAL A 76 -1.40 7.06 -5.79
CA VAL A 76 -2.37 6.56 -6.75
C VAL A 76 -3.17 5.47 -6.06
N GLN A 77 -4.50 5.60 -6.06
CA GLN A 77 -5.37 4.53 -5.61
C GLN A 77 -5.82 3.66 -6.78
N LEU A 78 -5.91 2.36 -6.52
CA LEU A 78 -6.37 1.35 -7.45
C LEU A 78 -7.64 0.71 -6.89
N LEU A 79 -8.70 0.67 -7.70
CA LEU A 79 -9.81 -0.27 -7.49
C LEU A 79 -9.55 -1.43 -8.44
N LEU A 80 -9.11 -2.54 -7.89
CA LEU A 80 -8.73 -3.72 -8.64
C LEU A 80 -9.97 -4.40 -9.22
N ALA A 81 -9.79 -4.96 -10.42
CA ALA A 81 -10.83 -5.71 -11.10
C ALA A 81 -11.44 -6.78 -10.20
N ARG A 82 -12.75 -7.01 -10.36
CA ARG A 82 -13.52 -8.02 -9.64
C ARG A 82 -12.81 -9.37 -9.53
N ASP A 83 -12.36 -9.91 -10.66
CA ASP A 83 -11.74 -11.25 -10.71
C ASP A 83 -10.25 -11.25 -10.33
N TRP A 84 -9.72 -10.17 -9.74
CA TRP A 84 -8.32 -10.07 -9.32
C TRP A 84 -7.89 -11.29 -8.51
N ASN A 85 -8.68 -11.68 -7.52
CA ASN A 85 -8.36 -12.78 -6.62
C ASN A 85 -8.77 -14.15 -7.20
N LEU A 86 -9.86 -14.19 -7.95
CA LEU A 86 -10.38 -15.39 -8.62
C LEU A 86 -9.41 -15.91 -9.70
N HIS A 87 -8.78 -15.00 -10.45
CA HIS A 87 -7.90 -15.31 -11.56
C HIS A 87 -6.52 -14.64 -11.36
N PRO A 88 -5.63 -15.23 -10.54
CA PRO A 88 -4.33 -14.64 -10.19
C PRO A 88 -3.38 -14.43 -11.39
N GLU A 89 -3.59 -15.17 -12.48
CA GLU A 89 -2.80 -15.06 -13.71
C GLU A 89 -3.42 -14.11 -14.75
N ALA A 90 -4.65 -13.65 -14.54
CA ALA A 90 -5.31 -12.75 -15.47
C ALA A 90 -4.74 -11.32 -15.40
N ARG A 91 -4.80 -10.62 -16.53
CA ARG A 91 -4.50 -9.20 -16.66
C ARG A 91 -5.76 -8.42 -17.02
N PHE A 92 -5.87 -7.19 -16.54
CA PHE A 92 -7.09 -6.40 -16.61
C PHE A 92 -6.90 -5.09 -17.39
N PRO A 93 -7.89 -4.63 -18.17
CA PRO A 93 -7.88 -3.28 -18.73
C PRO A 93 -7.90 -2.22 -17.63
N VAL A 94 -7.48 -1.01 -17.98
CA VAL A 94 -7.35 0.11 -17.04
C VAL A 94 -8.28 1.25 -17.41
N LEU A 95 -8.91 1.86 -16.40
CA LEU A 95 -9.66 3.10 -16.55
C LEU A 95 -9.10 4.15 -15.59
N PHE A 96 -8.49 5.20 -16.15
CA PHE A 96 -8.02 6.34 -15.36
C PHE A 96 -9.22 7.24 -15.04
N MET A 97 -9.43 7.56 -13.76
CA MET A 97 -10.45 8.49 -13.29
C MET A 97 -9.79 9.73 -12.71
N LEU A 98 -9.95 10.85 -13.40
CA LEU A 98 -9.31 12.12 -13.08
C LEU A 98 -10.28 13.01 -12.28
N ASP A 99 -9.76 13.60 -11.20
CA ASP A 99 -10.52 14.41 -10.24
C ASP A 99 -10.72 15.84 -10.74
N GLY A 100 -11.51 16.61 -10.01
CA GLY A 100 -11.81 18.00 -10.30
C GLY A 100 -10.75 19.00 -9.82
N LEU A 101 -11.05 20.28 -10.03
CA LEU A 101 -10.14 21.39 -9.73
C LEU A 101 -9.70 21.46 -8.26
N ARG A 102 -10.53 20.96 -7.33
CA ARG A 102 -10.32 20.98 -5.87
C ARG A 102 -9.88 19.63 -5.30
N ALA A 103 -9.21 18.80 -6.10
CA ALA A 103 -8.67 17.50 -5.68
C ALA A 103 -7.86 17.63 -4.37
N GLN A 104 -8.10 16.74 -3.42
CA GLN A 104 -7.45 16.74 -2.11
C GLN A 104 -6.26 15.76 -2.09
N ASP A 105 -5.28 16.03 -1.24
CA ASP A 105 -4.05 15.23 -1.13
C ASP A 105 -4.25 13.93 -0.30
N ASP A 106 -5.46 13.65 0.22
CA ASP A 106 -5.77 12.49 1.08
C ASP A 106 -6.60 11.38 0.39
N GLU A 107 -7.62 11.75 -0.38
CA GLU A 107 -8.54 10.81 -1.04
C GLU A 107 -9.10 11.41 -2.34
N SER A 108 -9.37 10.57 -3.35
CA SER A 108 -10.05 11.02 -4.57
C SER A 108 -11.52 11.29 -4.26
N GLY A 109 -12.04 12.39 -4.78
CA GLY A 109 -13.45 12.70 -4.72
C GLY A 109 -14.35 11.62 -5.33
N TRP A 110 -13.85 10.85 -6.31
CA TRP A 110 -14.58 9.71 -6.87
C TRP A 110 -14.88 8.61 -5.85
N THR A 111 -14.02 8.42 -4.84
CA THR A 111 -14.23 7.44 -3.77
C THR A 111 -14.90 8.05 -2.54
N LYS A 112 -14.74 9.37 -2.35
CA LYS A 112 -15.24 10.10 -1.18
C LYS A 112 -16.68 10.60 -1.35
N ASP A 113 -16.96 11.19 -2.51
CA ASP A 113 -18.19 11.92 -2.78
C ASP A 113 -19.05 11.26 -3.88
N ALA A 114 -18.51 10.26 -4.58
CA ALA A 114 -19.21 9.39 -5.52
C ALA A 114 -19.14 7.91 -5.10
N GLY A 115 -19.93 7.05 -5.75
CA GLY A 115 -20.01 5.63 -5.44
C GLY A 115 -19.03 4.76 -6.22
N ALA A 116 -17.82 5.25 -6.55
CA ALA A 116 -16.91 4.54 -7.45
C ALA A 116 -16.44 3.19 -6.88
N VAL A 117 -16.17 3.10 -5.57
CA VAL A 117 -15.74 1.84 -4.93
C VAL A 117 -16.78 0.75 -5.14
N ASP A 118 -18.03 1.04 -4.78
CA ASP A 118 -19.13 0.06 -4.88
C ASP A 118 -19.49 -0.24 -6.33
N PHE A 119 -19.48 0.78 -7.21
CA PHE A 119 -19.87 0.64 -8.61
C PHE A 119 -18.88 -0.20 -9.44
N TYR A 120 -17.59 -0.15 -9.12
CA TYR A 120 -16.57 -0.89 -9.86
C TYR A 120 -16.22 -2.25 -9.21
N ALA A 121 -16.72 -2.55 -8.01
CA ALA A 121 -16.45 -3.80 -7.30
C ALA A 121 -16.84 -5.06 -8.09
N ASP A 122 -17.80 -4.96 -9.01
CA ASP A 122 -18.34 -6.05 -9.83
C ASP A 122 -17.87 -6.02 -11.30
N LYS A 123 -16.93 -5.14 -11.64
CA LYS A 123 -16.41 -4.95 -13.00
C LYS A 123 -15.00 -5.52 -13.16
N ASN A 124 -14.73 -6.13 -14.32
CA ASN A 124 -13.39 -6.62 -14.66
C ASN A 124 -12.51 -5.53 -15.29
N VAL A 125 -12.33 -4.43 -14.56
CA VAL A 125 -11.45 -3.30 -14.92
C VAL A 125 -10.68 -2.86 -13.68
N THR A 126 -9.40 -2.51 -13.83
CA THR A 126 -8.66 -1.83 -12.77
C THR A 126 -8.83 -0.33 -12.94
N VAL A 127 -9.46 0.32 -11.97
CA VAL A 127 -9.65 1.78 -11.96
C VAL A 127 -8.45 2.43 -11.29
N VAL A 128 -7.90 3.47 -11.91
CA VAL A 128 -6.73 4.20 -11.44
C VAL A 128 -7.14 5.62 -11.07
N LEU A 129 -6.95 5.98 -9.80
CA LEU A 129 -7.34 7.27 -9.23
C LEU A 129 -6.09 8.00 -8.71
N PRO A 130 -5.50 8.91 -9.49
CA PRO A 130 -4.41 9.75 -9.00
C PRO A 130 -4.92 10.68 -7.89
N ILE A 131 -4.22 10.73 -6.76
CA ILE A 131 -4.60 11.54 -5.58
C ILE A 131 -3.89 12.89 -5.62
N GLY A 132 -4.59 13.95 -5.21
CA GLY A 132 -4.08 15.31 -5.20
C GLY A 132 -4.05 15.97 -6.58
N GLY A 133 -3.17 16.94 -6.75
CA GLY A 133 -3.03 17.68 -8.01
C GLY A 133 -4.06 18.80 -8.17
N GLN A 134 -4.46 19.45 -7.07
CA GLN A 134 -5.31 20.64 -7.08
C GLN A 134 -4.87 21.63 -8.16
N SER A 135 -5.82 22.09 -8.98
CA SER A 135 -5.64 23.02 -10.11
C SER A 135 -4.68 22.59 -11.22
N SER A 136 -4.12 21.37 -11.18
CA SER A 136 -3.03 20.96 -12.08
C SER A 136 -3.40 20.84 -13.56
N PHE A 137 -4.70 20.74 -13.87
CA PHE A 137 -5.24 20.29 -15.16
C PHE A 137 -4.68 18.95 -15.63
N TYR A 138 -4.01 18.18 -14.76
CA TYR A 138 -3.23 17.01 -15.13
C TYR A 138 -2.27 17.25 -16.31
N SER A 139 -1.72 18.46 -16.44
CA SER A 139 -0.75 18.82 -17.48
C SER A 139 0.67 18.96 -16.93
N ASP A 140 1.63 19.08 -17.83
CA ASP A 140 2.99 19.49 -17.50
C ASP A 140 3.10 21.02 -17.50
N TRP A 141 3.36 21.60 -16.33
CA TRP A 141 3.45 23.05 -16.15
C TRP A 141 4.78 23.59 -16.63
N LEU A 142 4.77 24.82 -17.14
CA LEU A 142 6.00 25.52 -17.55
C LEU A 142 6.87 25.89 -16.35
N GLN A 143 6.26 26.30 -15.24
CA GLN A 143 6.93 26.77 -14.02
C GLN A 143 6.28 26.14 -12.78
N PRO A 144 7.04 25.88 -11.69
CA PRO A 144 6.47 25.53 -10.39
C PRO A 144 5.59 26.66 -9.84
N ASP A 145 4.62 26.31 -9.01
CA ASP A 145 3.74 27.26 -8.32
C ASP A 145 3.28 26.70 -6.97
N ASN A 146 3.09 27.56 -5.96
CA ASN A 146 2.62 27.19 -4.61
C ASN A 146 3.36 25.97 -4.01
N GLY A 147 4.68 25.88 -4.23
CA GLY A 147 5.50 24.77 -3.74
C GLY A 147 5.27 23.42 -4.44
N LYS A 148 4.53 23.40 -5.55
CA LYS A 148 4.24 22.22 -6.35
C LYS A 148 4.95 22.32 -7.71
N THR A 149 5.51 21.20 -8.17
CA THR A 149 5.98 21.04 -9.55
C THR A 149 5.09 20.01 -10.22
N TYR A 150 4.25 20.47 -11.15
CA TYR A 150 3.28 19.62 -11.82
C TYR A 150 3.80 19.16 -13.18
N LYS A 151 4.04 17.85 -13.28
CA LYS A 151 4.36 17.09 -14.49
C LYS A 151 3.41 15.90 -14.67
N TRP A 152 2.11 16.20 -14.56
CA TRP A 152 1.06 15.17 -14.51
C TRP A 152 0.87 14.44 -15.83
N GLU A 153 1.06 15.11 -16.97
CA GLU A 153 0.96 14.45 -18.27
C GLU A 153 2.09 13.42 -18.42
N THR A 154 3.32 13.81 -18.07
CA THR A 154 4.46 12.88 -18.06
C THR A 154 4.23 11.72 -17.09
N PHE A 155 3.80 12.01 -15.86
CA PHE A 155 3.52 10.98 -14.85
C PHE A 155 2.47 9.97 -15.34
N LEU A 156 1.31 10.45 -15.79
CA LEU A 156 0.17 9.59 -16.17
C LEU A 156 0.41 8.80 -17.45
N THR A 157 1.16 9.37 -18.41
CA THR A 157 1.28 8.78 -19.75
C THR A 157 2.59 8.02 -19.97
N LYS A 158 3.64 8.30 -19.20
CA LYS A 158 4.97 7.71 -19.37
C LYS A 158 5.47 6.93 -18.15
N GLU A 159 5.22 7.41 -16.94
CA GLU A 159 5.81 6.83 -15.73
C GLU A 159 4.91 5.78 -15.05
N LEU A 160 3.64 6.11 -14.85
CA LEU A 160 2.68 5.24 -14.17
C LEU A 160 2.30 3.99 -14.99
N PRO A 161 2.07 4.05 -16.32
CA PRO A 161 1.61 2.89 -17.06
C PRO A 161 2.56 1.69 -17.03
N PRO A 162 3.89 1.84 -17.17
CA PRO A 162 4.83 0.72 -17.00
C PRO A 162 4.76 0.06 -15.61
N LEU A 163 4.56 0.83 -14.54
CA LEU A 163 4.39 0.29 -13.20
C LEU A 163 3.13 -0.56 -13.09
N LEU A 164 2.01 -0.06 -13.62
CA LEU A 164 0.74 -0.78 -13.61
C LEU A 164 0.82 -2.08 -14.43
N GLU A 165 1.42 -2.02 -15.62
CA GLU A 165 1.54 -3.17 -16.51
C GLU A 165 2.43 -4.27 -15.96
N ASN A 166 3.53 -3.90 -15.30
CA ASN A 166 4.53 -4.85 -14.81
C ASN A 166 4.22 -5.39 -13.40
N GLN A 167 3.56 -4.60 -12.55
CA GLN A 167 3.42 -4.92 -11.12
C GLN A 167 1.96 -5.09 -10.69
N TRP A 168 1.00 -4.56 -11.45
CA TRP A 168 -0.42 -4.54 -11.09
C TRP A 168 -1.31 -5.27 -12.11
N ARG A 169 -0.74 -6.19 -12.88
CA ARG A 169 -1.43 -7.01 -13.89
C ARG A 169 -2.33 -6.18 -14.81
N ALA A 170 -2.00 -4.90 -15.05
CA ALA A 170 -2.72 -4.09 -16.01
C ALA A 170 -2.35 -4.52 -17.44
N THR A 171 -3.28 -4.42 -18.37
CA THR A 171 -2.99 -4.48 -19.81
C THR A 171 -2.68 -3.09 -20.36
N ASN A 172 -2.29 -3.02 -21.63
CA ASN A 172 -2.16 -1.75 -22.34
C ASN A 172 -3.50 -1.22 -22.87
N ASN A 173 -4.62 -1.91 -22.62
CA ASN A 173 -5.94 -1.46 -23.02
C ASN A 173 -6.49 -0.48 -21.97
N ARG A 174 -6.50 0.82 -22.33
CA ARG A 174 -6.77 1.91 -21.39
C ARG A 174 -7.91 2.80 -21.83
N GLY A 175 -8.64 3.32 -20.87
CA GLY A 175 -9.58 4.44 -21.01
C GLY A 175 -9.22 5.54 -20.02
N VAL A 176 -9.67 6.76 -20.28
CA VAL A 176 -9.58 7.88 -19.36
C VAL A 176 -10.93 8.56 -19.23
N GLU A 177 -11.31 8.90 -18.03
CA GLU A 177 -12.50 9.69 -17.74
C GLU A 177 -12.19 10.71 -16.64
N GLY A 178 -12.96 11.78 -16.58
CA GLY A 178 -12.79 12.76 -15.53
C GLY A 178 -13.89 13.80 -15.52
N LEU A 179 -13.97 14.52 -14.40
CA LEU A 179 -14.92 15.60 -14.22
C LEU A 179 -14.22 16.96 -14.18
N SER A 180 -14.92 18.03 -14.59
CA SER A 180 -14.40 19.40 -14.50
C SER A 180 -13.00 19.52 -15.15
N MET A 181 -12.00 19.96 -14.38
CA MET A 181 -10.57 19.92 -14.72
C MET A 181 -10.12 18.57 -15.30
N GLY A 182 -10.43 17.45 -14.63
CA GLY A 182 -10.13 16.10 -15.10
C GLY A 182 -10.86 15.73 -16.39
N GLY A 183 -12.06 16.28 -16.62
CA GLY A 183 -12.80 16.09 -17.87
C GLY A 183 -12.19 16.85 -19.05
N THR A 184 -11.63 18.04 -18.81
CA THR A 184 -10.80 18.76 -19.79
C THR A 184 -9.52 17.96 -20.08
N ALA A 185 -8.85 17.49 -19.03
CA ALA A 185 -7.62 16.72 -19.12
C ALA A 185 -7.79 15.41 -19.88
N ALA A 186 -8.84 14.64 -19.58
CA ALA A 186 -9.14 13.39 -20.27
C ALA A 186 -9.13 13.55 -21.80
N MET A 187 -9.73 14.65 -22.30
CA MET A 187 -9.80 14.92 -23.74
C MET A 187 -8.46 15.39 -24.32
N PHE A 188 -7.79 16.37 -23.71
CA PHE A 188 -6.53 16.84 -24.30
C PHE A 188 -5.40 15.81 -24.15
N LEU A 189 -5.33 15.06 -23.04
CA LEU A 189 -4.30 14.03 -22.83
C LEU A 189 -4.44 12.94 -23.89
N ALA A 190 -5.67 12.53 -24.19
CA ALA A 190 -5.96 11.56 -25.24
C ALA A 190 -5.58 12.07 -26.64
N GLY A 191 -5.82 13.35 -26.94
CA GLY A 191 -5.44 13.98 -28.21
C GLY A 191 -3.92 14.20 -28.35
N ARG A 192 -3.22 14.49 -27.26
CA ARG A 192 -1.77 14.73 -27.23
C ARG A 192 -0.94 13.45 -27.19
N ASN A 193 -1.54 12.34 -26.72
CA ASN A 193 -0.86 11.05 -26.59
C ASN A 193 -1.56 9.98 -27.45
N PRO A 194 -1.43 10.03 -28.79
CA PRO A 194 -2.00 9.01 -29.67
C PRO A 194 -1.60 7.60 -29.25
N GLY A 195 -2.59 6.71 -29.13
CA GLY A 195 -2.38 5.32 -28.72
C GLY A 195 -2.29 5.07 -27.22
N TRP A 196 -2.34 6.12 -26.38
CA TRP A 196 -2.37 5.95 -24.93
C TRP A 196 -3.69 5.34 -24.44
N VAL A 197 -4.83 5.82 -24.94
CA VAL A 197 -6.18 5.36 -24.56
C VAL A 197 -7.05 5.09 -25.78
N LYS A 198 -8.04 4.21 -25.62
CA LYS A 198 -9.09 3.92 -26.62
C LYS A 198 -10.43 4.56 -26.31
N HIS A 199 -10.61 5.03 -25.08
CA HIS A 199 -11.83 5.67 -24.59
C HIS A 199 -11.46 6.95 -23.84
N ALA A 200 -12.20 8.04 -24.10
CA ALA A 200 -12.10 9.29 -23.36
C ALA A 200 -13.50 9.81 -23.01
N ALA A 201 -13.73 10.11 -21.73
CA ALA A 201 -14.97 10.69 -21.24
C ALA A 201 -14.75 12.01 -20.48
N SER A 202 -15.59 12.99 -20.75
CA SER A 202 -15.57 14.29 -20.10
C SER A 202 -16.92 14.57 -19.44
N TYR A 203 -16.90 14.73 -18.11
CA TYR A 203 -18.07 15.07 -17.31
C TYR A 203 -18.01 16.53 -16.86
N SER A 204 -18.83 17.37 -17.48
CA SER A 204 -18.85 18.82 -17.22
C SER A 204 -17.45 19.47 -17.38
N GLY A 205 -16.67 19.03 -18.36
CA GLY A 205 -15.37 19.61 -18.65
C GLY A 205 -15.45 20.95 -19.40
N VAL A 206 -14.37 21.73 -19.32
CA VAL A 206 -14.16 22.90 -20.19
C VAL A 206 -13.46 22.43 -21.47
N LEU A 207 -14.22 22.31 -22.56
CA LEU A 207 -13.73 21.68 -23.80
C LEU A 207 -13.31 22.66 -24.90
N THR A 208 -13.20 23.95 -24.55
CA THR A 208 -12.55 24.98 -25.35
C THR A 208 -11.74 25.89 -24.41
N THR A 209 -10.42 25.77 -24.38
CA THR A 209 -9.59 26.58 -23.44
C THR A 209 -9.13 27.90 -24.04
N THR A 210 -9.09 28.02 -25.37
CA THR A 210 -8.59 29.21 -26.08
C THR A 210 -9.65 30.22 -26.49
N THR A 211 -10.94 29.85 -26.43
CA THR A 211 -12.04 30.73 -26.84
C THR A 211 -12.05 32.01 -25.99
N LEU A 212 -12.44 33.14 -26.59
CA LEU A 212 -12.45 34.45 -25.92
C LEU A 212 -13.11 34.39 -24.53
N GLY A 213 -12.38 34.81 -23.50
CA GLY A 213 -12.83 34.80 -22.11
C GLY A 213 -12.48 33.52 -21.34
N MET A 214 -12.20 32.40 -22.02
CA MET A 214 -11.90 31.13 -21.35
C MET A 214 -10.56 31.11 -20.61
N PRO A 215 -9.45 31.67 -21.14
CA PRO A 215 -8.21 31.78 -20.37
C PRO A 215 -8.38 32.55 -19.06
N GLN A 216 -9.19 33.62 -19.08
CA GLN A 216 -9.50 34.41 -17.88
C GLN A 216 -10.37 33.62 -16.90
N ALA A 217 -11.36 32.86 -17.39
CA ALA A 217 -12.21 32.01 -16.55
C ALA A 217 -11.40 30.89 -15.86
N ILE A 218 -10.51 30.21 -16.61
CA ILE A 218 -9.60 29.19 -16.06
C ILE A 218 -8.66 29.83 -15.03
N THR A 219 -8.07 30.98 -15.34
CA THR A 219 -7.22 31.73 -14.39
C THR A 219 -7.96 32.07 -13.11
N TYR A 220 -9.21 32.54 -13.20
CA TYR A 220 -10.03 32.84 -12.03
C TYR A 220 -10.33 31.58 -11.21
N ALA A 221 -10.71 30.48 -11.89
CA ALA A 221 -11.00 29.22 -11.23
C ALA A 221 -9.78 28.65 -10.49
N MET A 222 -8.59 28.71 -11.08
CA MET A 222 -7.34 28.27 -10.44
C MET A 222 -6.95 29.13 -9.23
N ARG A 223 -7.20 30.44 -9.30
CA ARG A 223 -7.00 31.35 -8.16
C ARG A 223 -7.95 31.05 -7.01
N ASP A 224 -9.22 30.76 -7.29
CA ASP A 224 -10.19 30.30 -6.29
C ASP A 224 -9.79 28.93 -5.71
N ALA A 225 -9.37 28.00 -6.57
CA ALA A 225 -8.96 26.66 -6.20
C ALA A 225 -7.49 26.57 -5.80
N GLY A 226 -7.13 27.24 -4.70
CA GLY A 226 -5.81 27.12 -4.07
C GLY A 226 -4.81 28.20 -4.48
N GLY A 227 -5.23 29.28 -5.13
CA GLY A 227 -4.38 30.43 -5.39
C GLY A 227 -3.34 30.22 -6.49
N PHE A 228 -3.62 29.35 -7.47
CA PHE A 228 -2.68 29.03 -8.54
C PHE A 228 -2.73 30.03 -9.72
N ASP A 229 -1.61 30.19 -10.42
CA ASP A 229 -1.49 31.06 -11.60
C ASP A 229 -1.41 30.26 -12.91
N ALA A 230 -2.42 30.40 -13.77
CA ALA A 230 -2.46 29.77 -15.09
C ALA A 230 -1.30 30.21 -16.01
N ASN A 231 -0.67 31.36 -15.78
CA ASN A 231 0.52 31.78 -16.53
C ASN A 231 1.74 30.91 -16.20
N LEU A 232 1.82 30.32 -15.00
CA LEU A 232 2.88 29.39 -14.63
C LEU A 232 2.60 27.99 -15.21
N MET A 233 1.32 27.66 -15.44
CA MET A 233 0.90 26.42 -16.08
C MET A 233 1.19 26.41 -17.59
N TRP A 234 0.58 27.31 -18.36
CA TRP A 234 0.64 27.33 -19.83
C TRP A 234 1.17 28.65 -20.41
N GLY A 235 1.66 29.56 -19.58
CA GLY A 235 2.11 30.88 -20.05
C GLY A 235 0.94 31.84 -20.28
N PRO A 236 1.21 33.04 -20.83
CA PRO A 236 0.16 34.00 -21.16
C PRO A 236 -0.86 33.37 -22.12
N PRO A 237 -2.12 33.85 -22.20
CA PRO A 237 -3.15 33.30 -23.09
C PRO A 237 -2.79 33.21 -24.59
N THR A 238 -1.76 33.94 -25.02
CA THR A 238 -1.20 33.90 -26.39
C THR A 238 -0.15 32.81 -26.59
N SER A 239 0.27 32.13 -25.52
CA SER A 239 1.23 31.04 -25.54
C SER A 239 0.67 29.85 -26.34
N PRO A 240 1.50 29.18 -27.15
CA PRO A 240 1.07 28.00 -27.90
C PRO A 240 0.60 26.85 -26.99
N GLU A 241 1.02 26.82 -25.72
CA GLU A 241 0.61 25.78 -24.77
C GLU A 241 -0.90 25.77 -24.54
N TRP A 242 -1.59 26.92 -24.59
CA TRP A 242 -3.04 26.96 -24.46
C TRP A 242 -3.74 26.17 -25.56
N ALA A 243 -3.32 26.37 -26.82
CA ALA A 243 -3.84 25.62 -27.96
C ALA A 243 -3.40 24.15 -27.92
N ALA A 244 -2.20 23.87 -27.43
CA ALA A 244 -1.68 22.52 -27.27
C ALA A 244 -2.44 21.71 -26.21
N HIS A 245 -3.20 22.35 -25.33
CA HIS A 245 -4.05 21.74 -24.30
C HIS A 245 -5.54 22.07 -24.48
N ASP A 246 -5.94 22.55 -25.66
CA ASP A 246 -7.34 22.82 -26.00
C ASP A 246 -7.98 21.59 -26.66
N PRO A 247 -8.95 20.90 -26.02
CA PRO A 247 -9.66 19.79 -26.65
C PRO A 247 -10.24 20.13 -28.03
N TYR A 248 -10.74 21.36 -28.22
CA TYR A 248 -11.28 21.82 -29.50
C TYR A 248 -10.21 21.91 -30.59
N ALA A 249 -9.00 22.38 -30.26
CA ALA A 249 -7.90 22.44 -31.20
C ALA A 249 -7.36 21.04 -31.55
N LEU A 250 -7.44 20.11 -30.60
CA LEU A 250 -6.98 18.72 -30.73
C LEU A 250 -8.04 17.75 -31.29
N ALA A 251 -9.23 18.23 -31.63
CA ALA A 251 -10.37 17.38 -31.97
C ALA A 251 -10.08 16.38 -33.10
N ASP A 252 -9.25 16.74 -34.09
CA ASP A 252 -8.84 15.83 -35.18
C ASP A 252 -8.04 14.62 -34.68
N LYS A 253 -7.26 14.80 -33.60
CA LYS A 253 -6.43 13.75 -32.98
C LYS A 253 -7.24 12.69 -32.24
N LEU A 254 -8.52 12.97 -31.96
CA LEU A 254 -9.42 12.04 -31.27
C LEU A 254 -10.11 11.05 -32.23
N LYS A 255 -9.83 11.12 -33.53
CA LYS A 255 -10.42 10.22 -34.52
C LYS A 255 -10.08 8.75 -34.22
N GLY A 256 -11.12 7.91 -34.19
CA GLY A 256 -10.99 6.47 -33.93
C GLY A 256 -11.08 6.10 -32.44
N MET A 257 -11.27 7.07 -31.56
CA MET A 257 -11.48 6.85 -30.13
C MET A 257 -12.96 6.82 -29.79
N SER A 258 -13.34 6.06 -28.77
CA SER A 258 -14.67 6.16 -28.19
C SER A 258 -14.75 7.41 -27.31
N LEU A 259 -15.62 8.36 -27.67
CA LEU A 259 -15.79 9.61 -26.94
C LEU A 259 -17.15 9.68 -26.22
N TYR A 260 -17.14 10.13 -24.97
CA TYR A 260 -18.33 10.48 -24.20
C TYR A 260 -18.21 11.92 -23.67
N VAL A 261 -19.23 12.74 -23.90
CA VAL A 261 -19.27 14.14 -23.44
C VAL A 261 -20.58 14.36 -22.73
N SER A 262 -20.52 14.80 -21.47
CA SER A 262 -21.70 15.23 -20.73
C SER A 262 -21.53 16.61 -20.11
N ALA A 263 -22.67 17.30 -19.99
CA ALA A 263 -22.80 18.53 -19.25
C ALA A 263 -24.28 18.75 -18.90
N GLY A 264 -24.52 19.25 -17.69
CA GLY A 264 -25.81 19.79 -17.27
C GLY A 264 -26.12 21.12 -17.94
N SER A 265 -27.13 21.81 -17.41
CA SER A 265 -27.56 23.13 -17.88
C SER A 265 -27.24 24.26 -16.89
N GLY A 266 -26.81 23.91 -15.67
CA GLY A 266 -26.65 24.84 -14.56
C GLY A 266 -27.96 25.21 -13.86
N THR A 267 -29.11 24.73 -14.33
CA THR A 267 -30.37 24.85 -13.60
C THR A 267 -30.49 23.75 -12.55
N THR A 268 -31.22 24.00 -11.46
CA THR A 268 -31.48 23.00 -10.42
C THR A 268 -32.16 21.75 -10.99
N GLY A 269 -31.64 20.58 -10.66
CA GLY A 269 -32.29 19.29 -10.87
C GLY A 269 -32.54 18.55 -9.56
N THR A 270 -32.79 17.25 -9.64
CA THR A 270 -33.22 16.40 -8.52
C THR A 270 -32.23 16.35 -7.35
N PHE A 271 -30.94 16.57 -7.61
CA PHE A 271 -29.89 16.53 -6.56
C PHE A 271 -29.53 17.92 -6.02
N ASP A 272 -30.16 18.98 -6.51
CA ASP A 272 -29.88 20.35 -6.09
C ASP A 272 -30.80 20.80 -4.96
N LYS A 273 -30.27 21.63 -4.07
CA LYS A 273 -31.11 22.44 -3.18
C LYS A 273 -31.51 23.72 -3.91
N PRO A 274 -32.81 23.92 -4.22
CA PRO A 274 -33.26 25.16 -4.85
C PRO A 274 -33.14 26.33 -3.87
N SER A 275 -32.82 27.50 -4.42
CA SER A 275 -32.98 28.80 -3.75
C SER A 275 -34.44 29.26 -3.77
N ASP A 276 -34.73 30.42 -3.20
CA ASP A 276 -36.07 31.04 -3.26
C ASP A 276 -36.51 31.41 -4.68
N ILE A 277 -35.59 31.38 -5.66
CA ILE A 277 -35.88 31.61 -7.08
C ILE A 277 -35.90 30.26 -7.82
N PRO A 278 -37.03 29.86 -8.44
CA PRO A 278 -37.13 28.62 -9.20
C PRO A 278 -36.05 28.48 -10.28
N GLY A 279 -35.42 27.31 -10.37
CA GLY A 279 -34.34 27.04 -11.33
C GLY A 279 -32.94 27.48 -10.88
N ILE A 280 -32.83 28.22 -9.78
CA ILE A 280 -31.57 28.70 -9.22
C ILE A 280 -31.18 27.88 -8.00
N SER A 281 -29.98 27.31 -8.01
CA SER A 281 -29.39 26.53 -6.91
C SER A 281 -28.79 27.47 -5.86
N THR A 282 -28.76 27.04 -4.60
CA THR A 282 -27.97 27.74 -3.58
C THR A 282 -26.45 27.64 -3.86
N ASN A 283 -26.01 26.73 -4.74
CA ASN A 283 -24.64 26.62 -5.24
C ASN A 283 -24.41 27.50 -6.48
N TYR A 284 -24.41 28.82 -6.31
CA TYR A 284 -24.27 29.78 -7.41
C TYR A 284 -22.98 29.59 -8.22
N ALA A 285 -21.86 29.28 -7.57
CA ALA A 285 -20.58 29.04 -8.24
C ALA A 285 -20.65 27.78 -9.13
N GLY A 286 -21.23 26.69 -8.62
CA GLY A 286 -21.43 25.47 -9.40
C GLY A 286 -22.39 25.65 -10.57
N MET A 287 -23.43 26.48 -10.45
CA MET A 287 -24.28 26.81 -11.60
C MET A 287 -23.51 27.54 -12.70
N GLY A 288 -22.75 28.58 -12.35
CA GLY A 288 -21.98 29.37 -13.31
C GLY A 288 -20.94 28.54 -14.06
N LEU A 289 -20.22 27.68 -13.33
CA LEU A 289 -19.26 26.75 -13.93
C LEU A 289 -19.95 25.74 -14.86
N GLU A 290 -21.12 25.22 -14.50
CA GLU A 290 -21.84 24.25 -15.34
C GLU A 290 -22.33 24.88 -16.65
N ILE A 291 -22.79 26.14 -16.62
CA ILE A 291 -23.19 26.87 -17.83
C ILE A 291 -21.99 27.02 -18.78
N LEU A 292 -20.81 27.35 -18.25
CA LEU A 292 -19.58 27.46 -19.03
C LEU A 292 -19.13 26.10 -19.58
N ALA A 293 -19.14 25.06 -18.75
CA ALA A 293 -18.84 23.69 -19.17
C ALA A 293 -19.76 23.25 -20.31
N ARG A 294 -21.07 23.56 -20.20
CA ARG A 294 -22.05 23.25 -21.25
C ARG A 294 -21.79 23.98 -22.55
N LEU A 295 -21.54 25.28 -22.50
CA LEU A 295 -21.26 26.09 -23.68
C LEU A 295 -20.03 25.55 -24.44
N THR A 296 -18.94 25.30 -23.72
CA THR A 296 -17.69 24.81 -24.32
C THR A 296 -17.84 23.38 -24.84
N SER A 297 -18.57 22.52 -24.12
CA SER A 297 -18.88 21.15 -24.57
C SER A 297 -19.70 21.14 -25.87
N GLN A 298 -20.68 22.05 -26.02
CA GLN A 298 -21.45 22.16 -27.26
C GLN A 298 -20.55 22.57 -28.44
N ASN A 299 -19.68 23.56 -28.26
CA ASN A 299 -18.74 23.98 -29.30
C ASN A 299 -17.82 22.84 -29.73
N PHE A 300 -17.32 22.07 -28.77
CA PHE A 300 -16.50 20.89 -29.04
C PHE A 300 -17.25 19.80 -29.80
N VAL A 301 -18.47 19.47 -29.39
CA VAL A 301 -19.33 18.51 -30.11
C VAL A 301 -19.63 18.98 -31.54
N ASP A 302 -19.90 20.26 -31.75
CA ASP A 302 -20.11 20.82 -33.08
C ASP A 302 -18.86 20.68 -33.96
N LYS A 303 -17.66 20.81 -33.38
CA LYS A 303 -16.39 20.56 -34.06
C LYS A 303 -16.19 19.10 -34.40
N LEU A 304 -16.49 18.18 -33.49
CA LEU A 304 -16.45 16.73 -33.76
C LEU A 304 -17.41 16.35 -34.91
N ASN A 305 -18.63 16.88 -34.89
CA ASN A 305 -19.61 16.69 -35.96
C ASN A 305 -19.09 17.19 -37.31
N LYS A 306 -18.48 18.38 -37.36
CA LYS A 306 -17.85 18.92 -38.60
C LYS A 306 -16.70 18.04 -39.10
N LEU A 307 -15.99 17.36 -38.21
CA LEU A 307 -14.91 16.42 -38.53
C LEU A 307 -15.40 14.98 -38.79
N ALA A 308 -16.71 14.72 -38.67
CA ALA A 308 -17.30 13.39 -38.72
C ALA A 308 -16.68 12.40 -37.72
N ILE A 309 -16.36 12.88 -36.51
CA ILE A 309 -15.87 12.06 -35.39
C ILE A 309 -17.06 11.76 -34.48
N PRO A 310 -17.45 10.48 -34.31
CA PRO A 310 -18.60 10.14 -33.48
C PRO A 310 -18.28 10.36 -31.99
N ALA A 311 -19.27 10.88 -31.26
CA ALA A 311 -19.24 10.96 -29.80
C ALA A 311 -20.64 10.70 -29.24
N THR A 312 -20.69 10.04 -28.09
CA THR A 312 -21.91 9.96 -27.29
C THR A 312 -22.02 11.25 -26.48
N VAL A 313 -23.16 11.92 -26.58
CA VAL A 313 -23.38 13.21 -25.95
C VAL A 313 -24.57 13.12 -25.00
N ASN A 314 -24.35 13.38 -23.71
CA ASN A 314 -25.42 13.45 -22.72
C ASN A 314 -25.56 14.85 -22.13
N PHE A 315 -26.58 15.52 -22.62
CA PHE A 315 -26.79 16.94 -22.42
C PHE A 315 -28.07 17.15 -21.63
N ARG A 316 -27.98 17.01 -20.30
CA ARG A 316 -29.14 17.04 -19.43
C ARG A 316 -29.84 18.40 -19.42
N PRO A 317 -31.17 18.44 -19.27
CA PRO A 317 -31.93 19.69 -19.19
C PRO A 317 -31.75 20.40 -17.83
N SER A 318 -31.24 19.68 -16.82
CA SER A 318 -30.99 20.17 -15.46
C SER A 318 -29.70 19.58 -14.88
N GLY A 319 -29.31 20.13 -13.74
CA GLY A 319 -28.17 19.72 -12.92
C GLY A 319 -27.04 20.75 -12.91
N THR A 320 -26.33 20.75 -11.79
CA THR A 320 -25.23 21.66 -11.50
C THR A 320 -23.89 20.92 -11.43
N HIS A 321 -22.80 21.67 -11.27
CA HIS A 321 -21.43 21.17 -11.16
C HIS A 321 -21.18 20.50 -9.78
N SER A 322 -21.74 19.30 -9.57
CA SER A 322 -21.68 18.57 -8.30
C SER A 322 -21.64 17.05 -8.43
N TRP A 323 -21.18 16.39 -7.35
CA TRP A 323 -20.88 14.96 -7.30
C TRP A 323 -22.02 13.99 -7.65
N PRO A 324 -23.27 14.16 -7.17
CA PRO A 324 -24.35 13.22 -7.51
C PRO A 324 -24.59 13.12 -9.02
N TYR A 325 -24.39 14.24 -9.72
CA TYR A 325 -24.50 14.28 -11.16
C TYR A 325 -23.33 13.61 -11.88
N TRP A 326 -22.11 13.72 -11.36
CA TRP A 326 -20.93 13.05 -11.93
C TRP A 326 -20.94 11.54 -11.65
N ASP A 327 -21.39 11.11 -10.47
CA ASP A 327 -21.64 9.69 -10.17
C ASP A 327 -22.66 9.09 -11.16
N PHE A 328 -23.72 9.83 -11.46
CA PHE A 328 -24.68 9.43 -12.49
C PHE A 328 -24.01 9.28 -13.87
N GLU A 329 -23.21 10.24 -14.32
CA GLU A 329 -22.57 10.17 -15.65
C GLU A 329 -21.53 9.05 -15.75
N MET A 330 -20.76 8.78 -14.69
CA MET A 330 -19.88 7.61 -14.58
C MET A 330 -20.66 6.30 -14.80
N ARG A 331 -21.86 6.19 -14.20
CA ARG A 331 -22.71 5.01 -14.39
C ARG A 331 -23.29 4.91 -15.80
N GLN A 332 -23.67 6.05 -16.40
CA GLN A 332 -24.21 6.08 -17.77
C GLN A 332 -23.17 5.72 -18.83
N SER A 333 -21.96 6.25 -18.71
CA SER A 333 -20.89 6.04 -19.69
C SER A 333 -20.27 4.63 -19.64
N TRP A 334 -20.44 3.92 -18.51
CA TRP A 334 -19.79 2.63 -18.27
C TRP A 334 -19.99 1.62 -19.39
N ALA A 335 -21.20 1.47 -19.92
CA ALA A 335 -21.45 0.48 -20.99
C ALA A 335 -20.58 0.74 -22.23
N GLN A 336 -20.35 2.02 -22.57
CA GLN A 336 -19.48 2.43 -23.67
C GLN A 336 -18.00 2.25 -23.33
N ALA A 337 -17.58 2.60 -22.10
CA ALA A 337 -16.23 2.39 -21.62
C ALA A 337 -15.88 0.89 -21.63
N ALA A 338 -16.73 0.05 -21.04
CA ALA A 338 -16.60 -1.40 -21.01
C ALA A 338 -16.47 -2.01 -22.41
N SER A 339 -17.33 -1.60 -23.35
CA SER A 339 -17.25 -2.04 -24.74
C SER A 339 -15.92 -1.66 -25.39
N SER A 340 -15.40 -0.47 -25.12
CA SER A 340 -14.11 0.00 -25.66
C SER A 340 -12.92 -0.74 -25.05
N LEU A 341 -13.07 -1.16 -23.79
CA LEU A 341 -12.07 -1.89 -23.01
C LEU A 341 -12.17 -3.43 -23.17
N GLY A 342 -13.18 -3.93 -23.88
CA GLY A 342 -13.40 -5.37 -24.04
C GLY A 342 -13.84 -6.05 -22.75
N VAL A 343 -14.60 -5.35 -21.91
CA VAL A 343 -15.14 -5.83 -20.64
C VAL A 343 -16.65 -6.02 -20.76
N ASP A 344 -17.19 -7.06 -20.13
CA ASP A 344 -18.64 -7.21 -19.99
C ASP A 344 -19.19 -6.07 -19.12
N PRO A 345 -20.13 -5.24 -19.63
CA PRO A 345 -20.68 -4.15 -18.85
C PRO A 345 -21.61 -4.60 -17.71
N GLN A 346 -22.10 -5.84 -17.74
CA GLN A 346 -23.10 -6.33 -16.79
C GLN A 346 -22.47 -6.82 -15.48
N ALA A 347 -23.23 -6.64 -14.40
CA ALA A 347 -22.91 -7.26 -13.12
C ALA A 347 -22.99 -8.80 -13.25
N PRO A 348 -22.03 -9.54 -12.66
CA PRO A 348 -22.07 -10.99 -12.65
C PRO A 348 -23.27 -11.48 -11.84
N GLN A 349 -23.86 -12.58 -12.29
CA GLN A 349 -24.84 -13.30 -11.49
C GLN A 349 -24.09 -14.27 -10.57
N CYS A 350 -24.23 -14.11 -9.27
CA CYS A 350 -23.67 -15.02 -8.27
C CYS A 350 -24.67 -15.25 -7.14
N GLN A 351 -24.47 -16.34 -6.42
CA GLN A 351 -25.22 -16.66 -5.20
C GLN A 351 -24.23 -17.20 -4.17
N ALA A 352 -24.43 -16.81 -2.90
CA ALA A 352 -23.68 -17.36 -1.78
C ALA A 352 -24.49 -18.50 -1.15
N GLY A 353 -23.85 -19.65 -0.91
CA GLY A 353 -24.48 -20.85 -0.38
C GLY A 353 -23.68 -21.50 0.74
N GLY A 354 -24.24 -22.54 1.36
CA GLY A 354 -23.55 -23.31 2.39
C GLY A 354 -23.03 -22.47 3.57
N ALA A 355 -21.84 -22.81 4.06
CA ALA A 355 -21.22 -22.12 5.19
C ALA A 355 -20.84 -20.67 4.87
N ILE A 356 -20.37 -20.42 3.64
CA ILE A 356 -20.06 -19.06 3.16
C ILE A 356 -21.32 -18.19 3.16
N GLY A 357 -22.42 -18.71 2.59
CA GLY A 357 -23.71 -18.04 2.55
C GLY A 357 -24.28 -17.73 3.93
N ALA A 358 -24.11 -18.63 4.91
CA ALA A 358 -24.54 -18.39 6.29
C ALA A 358 -23.76 -17.21 6.93
N VAL A 359 -22.44 -17.15 6.73
CA VAL A 359 -21.61 -16.03 7.21
C VAL A 359 -21.98 -14.74 6.49
N ALA A 360 -22.21 -14.79 5.18
CA ALA A 360 -22.61 -13.61 4.39
C ALA A 360 -23.94 -13.03 4.88
N GLN A 361 -24.95 -13.87 5.14
CA GLN A 361 -26.25 -13.44 5.68
C GLN A 361 -26.14 -12.81 7.08
N GLY A 362 -25.18 -13.26 7.89
CA GLY A 362 -24.90 -12.68 9.21
C GLY A 362 -24.13 -11.35 9.19
N ASN A 363 -23.58 -10.96 8.03
CA ASN A 363 -22.67 -9.82 7.90
C ASN A 363 -23.13 -8.86 6.80
N SER A 364 -24.07 -7.96 7.14
CA SER A 364 -24.66 -7.01 6.17
C SER A 364 -23.64 -6.09 5.49
N TRP A 365 -22.48 -5.85 6.11
CA TRP A 365 -21.41 -5.02 5.58
C TRP A 365 -20.68 -5.65 4.37
N LEU A 366 -20.79 -6.98 4.17
CA LEU A 366 -20.22 -7.64 2.99
C LEU A 366 -20.95 -7.22 1.70
N GLY A 367 -22.25 -6.92 1.78
CA GLY A 367 -23.08 -6.65 0.60
C GLY A 367 -23.30 -7.90 -0.26
N GLY A 368 -23.62 -7.69 -1.54
CA GLY A 368 -23.81 -8.78 -2.50
C GLY A 368 -22.50 -9.51 -2.82
N CYS A 369 -22.59 -10.78 -3.24
CA CYS A 369 -21.44 -11.46 -3.82
C CYS A 369 -21.05 -10.75 -5.13
N VAL A 370 -19.78 -10.83 -5.50
CA VAL A 370 -19.28 -10.39 -6.80
C VAL A 370 -18.65 -11.55 -7.58
N THR A 371 -18.29 -12.65 -6.94
CA THR A 371 -17.81 -13.87 -7.62
C THR A 371 -18.66 -15.09 -7.28
N PRO A 372 -18.61 -16.16 -8.08
CA PRO A 372 -18.90 -17.50 -7.56
C PRO A 372 -17.89 -17.88 -6.45
N GLU A 373 -18.17 -18.98 -5.75
CA GLU A 373 -17.15 -19.64 -4.90
C GLU A 373 -16.00 -20.17 -5.78
N TYR A 374 -14.76 -20.04 -5.29
CA TYR A 374 -13.57 -20.46 -6.01
C TYR A 374 -12.50 -21.05 -5.09
N PRO A 375 -11.67 -21.98 -5.61
CA PRO A 375 -10.63 -22.62 -4.81
C PRO A 375 -9.53 -21.65 -4.43
N VAL A 376 -9.05 -21.76 -3.21
CA VAL A 376 -7.85 -21.09 -2.70
C VAL A 376 -6.96 -22.11 -2.00
N THR A 377 -5.71 -21.73 -1.70
CA THR A 377 -4.84 -22.62 -0.91
C THR A 377 -5.50 -22.98 0.42
N GLY A 378 -5.71 -24.28 0.64
CA GLY A 378 -6.30 -24.82 1.87
C GLY A 378 -7.84 -24.75 1.98
N GLY A 379 -8.56 -24.17 1.03
CA GLY A 379 -10.01 -24.00 1.17
C GLY A 379 -10.71 -23.40 -0.04
N THR A 380 -11.85 -22.75 0.22
CA THR A 380 -12.69 -22.07 -0.78
C THR A 380 -12.89 -20.63 -0.35
N ALA A 381 -12.98 -19.70 -1.30
CA ALA A 381 -13.31 -18.31 -1.05
C ALA A 381 -14.47 -17.84 -1.92
N GLN A 382 -15.15 -16.79 -1.48
CA GLN A 382 -16.06 -16.01 -2.31
C GLN A 382 -15.88 -14.53 -2.01
N ASP A 383 -15.80 -13.72 -3.06
CA ASP A 383 -15.68 -12.27 -2.96
C ASP A 383 -17.06 -11.62 -2.95
N PHE A 384 -17.19 -10.57 -2.13
CA PHE A 384 -18.36 -9.73 -1.93
C PHE A 384 -17.94 -8.26 -2.07
N HIS A 385 -18.89 -7.35 -2.23
CA HIS A 385 -18.60 -5.92 -2.36
C HIS A 385 -17.68 -5.40 -1.25
N GLY A 386 -17.97 -5.73 0.02
CA GLY A 386 -17.24 -5.24 1.20
C GLY A 386 -16.04 -6.08 1.63
N GLY A 387 -15.82 -7.26 1.05
CA GLY A 387 -14.72 -8.14 1.46
C GLY A 387 -14.82 -9.56 0.89
N ARG A 388 -14.26 -10.53 1.61
CA ARG A 388 -14.21 -11.95 1.22
C ARG A 388 -14.68 -12.82 2.38
N VAL A 389 -15.28 -13.97 2.06
CA VAL A 389 -15.46 -15.06 3.03
C VAL A 389 -14.59 -16.23 2.59
N LEU A 390 -13.80 -16.79 3.50
CA LEU A 390 -13.00 -18.00 3.28
C LEU A 390 -13.55 -19.13 4.14
N TRP A 391 -13.55 -20.35 3.60
CA TRP A 391 -14.02 -21.54 4.28
C TRP A 391 -13.07 -22.72 4.08
N SER A 392 -12.90 -23.52 5.15
CA SER A 392 -12.41 -24.89 5.08
C SER A 392 -13.10 -25.76 6.12
N ALA A 393 -13.01 -27.08 5.95
CA ALA A 393 -13.52 -28.02 6.96
C ALA A 393 -12.82 -27.87 8.33
N THR A 394 -11.56 -27.41 8.36
CA THR A 394 -10.76 -27.29 9.58
C THR A 394 -11.01 -25.99 10.32
N THR A 395 -11.13 -24.87 9.59
CA THR A 395 -11.27 -23.54 10.19
C THR A 395 -12.71 -23.08 10.32
N GLY A 396 -13.63 -23.60 9.51
CA GLY A 396 -14.95 -23.00 9.32
C GLY A 396 -14.91 -21.82 8.35
N ALA A 397 -16.05 -21.14 8.21
CA ALA A 397 -16.19 -19.97 7.34
C ALA A 397 -15.98 -18.69 8.14
N HIS A 398 -15.16 -17.78 7.63
CA HIS A 398 -14.87 -16.49 8.26
C HIS A 398 -14.86 -15.37 7.25
N ALA A 399 -15.51 -14.27 7.61
CA ALA A 399 -15.48 -13.04 6.83
C ALA A 399 -14.18 -12.27 7.11
N ILE A 400 -13.66 -11.63 6.07
CA ILE A 400 -12.50 -10.76 6.15
C ILE A 400 -12.70 -9.54 5.25
N GLY A 401 -12.39 -8.36 5.77
CA GLY A 401 -12.63 -7.11 5.06
C GLY A 401 -11.78 -5.96 5.60
N GLY A 402 -12.00 -4.76 5.04
CA GLY A 402 -11.30 -3.55 5.46
C GLY A 402 -9.78 -3.67 5.44
N MET A 403 -9.12 -2.94 6.34
CA MET A 403 -7.66 -2.88 6.42
C MET A 403 -7.02 -4.23 6.79
N ILE A 404 -7.69 -5.04 7.62
CA ILE A 404 -7.22 -6.39 7.96
C ILE A 404 -7.23 -7.29 6.73
N GLY A 405 -8.33 -7.31 5.97
CA GLY A 405 -8.43 -8.04 4.72
C GLY A 405 -7.51 -7.55 3.62
N GLY A 406 -7.25 -6.24 3.58
CA GLY A 406 -6.21 -5.66 2.74
C GLY A 406 -4.83 -6.20 3.10
N SER A 407 -4.42 -6.11 4.37
CA SER A 407 -3.12 -6.60 4.83
C SER A 407 -2.95 -8.11 4.60
N TYR A 408 -4.00 -8.90 4.83
CA TYR A 408 -4.05 -10.32 4.51
C TYR A 408 -3.84 -10.59 3.02
N THR A 409 -4.55 -9.88 2.15
CA THR A 409 -4.41 -10.02 0.69
C THR A 409 -3.01 -9.61 0.22
N GLY A 410 -2.49 -8.50 0.75
CA GLY A 410 -1.14 -8.01 0.48
C GLY A 410 -0.03 -8.95 0.93
N THR A 411 -0.32 -9.91 1.82
CA THR A 411 0.59 -10.96 2.28
C THR A 411 0.30 -12.32 1.67
N MET A 412 -0.24 -12.34 0.45
CA MET A 412 -0.56 -13.53 -0.36
C MET A 412 -1.77 -14.35 0.15
N GLY A 413 -2.59 -13.78 1.05
CA GLY A 413 -3.81 -14.40 1.55
C GLY A 413 -3.56 -15.81 2.08
N SER A 414 -4.40 -16.78 1.68
CA SER A 414 -4.31 -18.16 2.17
C SER A 414 -3.12 -18.94 1.60
N GLY A 415 -2.52 -18.48 0.51
CA GLY A 415 -1.25 -18.99 0.00
C GLY A 415 -0.03 -18.43 0.72
N GLY A 416 -0.23 -17.42 1.57
CA GLY A 416 0.81 -16.75 2.34
C GLY A 416 1.10 -17.39 3.70
N PRO A 417 2.00 -16.78 4.48
CA PRO A 417 2.43 -17.30 5.78
C PRO A 417 1.31 -17.33 6.84
N LEU A 418 0.21 -16.58 6.65
CA LEU A 418 -0.92 -16.58 7.57
C LEU A 418 -1.85 -17.79 7.40
N GLY A 419 -1.94 -18.37 6.20
CA GLY A 419 -2.92 -19.42 5.90
C GLY A 419 -4.37 -18.92 5.98
N LEU A 420 -5.31 -19.80 6.31
CA LEU A 420 -6.73 -19.44 6.42
C LEU A 420 -7.06 -18.70 7.74
N PRO A 421 -8.08 -17.83 7.75
CA PRO A 421 -8.61 -17.26 9.00
C PRO A 421 -9.16 -18.37 9.92
N THR A 422 -8.98 -18.19 11.22
CA THR A 422 -9.45 -19.11 12.28
C THR A 422 -10.48 -18.48 13.22
N GLY A 423 -10.79 -17.20 13.00
CA GLY A 423 -11.76 -16.43 13.73
C GLY A 423 -12.17 -15.20 12.94
N ASP A 424 -13.26 -14.57 13.35
CA ASP A 424 -13.73 -13.32 12.76
C ASP A 424 -12.96 -12.12 13.32
N GLU A 425 -13.11 -10.96 12.68
CA GLU A 425 -12.54 -9.70 13.17
C GLU A 425 -13.20 -9.28 14.49
N GLN A 426 -12.38 -9.02 15.50
CA GLN A 426 -12.81 -8.68 16.86
C GLN A 426 -12.29 -7.31 17.28
N LEU A 427 -13.11 -6.57 18.02
CA LEU A 427 -12.67 -5.35 18.71
C LEU A 427 -11.74 -5.74 19.87
N LEU A 428 -10.58 -5.10 19.95
CA LEU A 428 -9.68 -5.27 21.08
C LEU A 428 -10.28 -4.60 22.31
N PRO A 429 -10.11 -5.14 23.52
CA PRO A 429 -10.89 -4.66 24.65
C PRO A 429 -10.33 -3.37 25.27
N ASP A 430 -9.29 -2.76 24.69
CA ASP A 430 -8.90 -1.36 24.93
C ASP A 430 -9.74 -0.36 24.10
N GLY A 431 -10.57 -0.85 23.18
CA GLY A 431 -11.41 -0.05 22.29
C GLY A 431 -10.67 0.71 21.19
N ARG A 432 -9.33 0.55 21.06
CA ARG A 432 -8.50 1.30 20.10
C ARG A 432 -8.32 0.57 18.78
N GLY A 433 -8.23 -0.75 18.84
CA GLY A 433 -7.87 -1.56 17.67
C GLY A 433 -8.80 -2.72 17.43
N ARG A 434 -8.54 -3.42 16.32
CA ARG A 434 -9.20 -4.67 15.95
C ARG A 434 -8.16 -5.71 15.61
N PHE A 435 -8.51 -6.97 15.72
CA PHE A 435 -7.63 -8.05 15.29
C PHE A 435 -8.42 -9.20 14.68
N GLN A 436 -7.73 -10.01 13.88
CA GLN A 436 -8.24 -11.27 13.38
C GLN A 436 -7.15 -12.33 13.43
N THR A 437 -7.52 -13.55 13.75
CA THR A 437 -6.60 -14.69 13.87
C THR A 437 -6.61 -15.57 12.63
N PHE A 438 -5.46 -16.15 12.34
CA PHE A 438 -5.20 -17.03 11.21
C PHE A 438 -4.40 -18.24 11.67
N GLN A 439 -4.28 -19.26 10.82
CA GLN A 439 -3.53 -20.47 11.14
C GLN A 439 -2.06 -20.19 11.50
N GLY A 440 -1.43 -19.23 10.82
CA GLY A 440 -0.01 -18.89 10.97
C GLY A 440 0.28 -17.61 11.76
N GLY A 441 -0.72 -16.97 12.35
CA GLY A 441 -0.53 -15.72 13.08
C GLY A 441 -1.80 -14.90 13.25
N ALA A 442 -1.64 -13.58 13.38
CA ALA A 442 -2.73 -12.64 13.54
C ALA A 442 -2.46 -11.35 12.78
N VAL A 443 -3.51 -10.60 12.48
CA VAL A 443 -3.42 -9.24 11.96
C VAL A 443 -4.06 -8.31 12.98
N TYR A 444 -3.31 -7.30 13.41
CA TYR A 444 -3.76 -6.27 14.34
C TYR A 444 -3.85 -4.93 13.61
N TRP A 445 -4.92 -4.18 13.81
CA TRP A 445 -5.16 -2.90 13.17
C TRP A 445 -5.53 -1.82 14.19
N THR A 446 -4.95 -0.64 13.99
CA THR A 446 -5.46 0.63 14.56
C THR A 446 -5.45 1.71 13.48
N ALA A 447 -6.19 2.80 13.71
CA ALA A 447 -6.15 3.95 12.80
C ALA A 447 -4.75 4.59 12.71
N GLN A 448 -3.95 4.51 13.78
CA GLN A 448 -2.62 5.13 13.86
C GLN A 448 -1.52 4.26 13.24
N THR A 449 -1.60 2.93 13.43
CA THR A 449 -0.55 2.00 13.02
C THR A 449 -0.86 1.25 11.73
N GLY A 450 -2.10 1.28 11.26
CA GLY A 450 -2.54 0.43 10.14
C GLY A 450 -2.60 -1.05 10.52
N ALA A 451 -2.82 -1.92 9.52
CA ALA A 451 -3.00 -3.35 9.73
C ALA A 451 -1.66 -4.09 9.61
N GLN A 452 -1.17 -4.63 10.72
CA GLN A 452 0.12 -5.27 10.84
C GLN A 452 -0.03 -6.77 11.06
N VAL A 453 0.70 -7.55 10.26
CA VAL A 453 0.83 -9.00 10.42
C VAL A 453 1.81 -9.31 11.54
N LEU A 454 1.43 -10.19 12.46
CA LEU A 454 2.30 -10.76 13.48
C LEU A 454 2.27 -12.28 13.37
N ARG A 455 3.45 -12.90 13.48
CA ARG A 455 3.60 -14.36 13.38
C ARG A 455 4.81 -14.86 14.18
N GLY A 456 4.84 -16.17 14.39
CA GLY A 456 6.00 -16.88 14.95
C GLY A 456 6.53 -16.30 16.26
N ALA A 457 7.85 -16.33 16.42
CA ALA A 457 8.52 -16.01 17.69
C ALA A 457 8.29 -14.57 18.19
N ILE A 458 8.10 -13.59 17.29
CA ILE A 458 7.78 -12.22 17.69
C ILE A 458 6.35 -12.15 18.25
N LEU A 459 5.37 -12.77 17.59
CA LEU A 459 4.00 -12.87 18.13
C LEU A 459 3.99 -13.58 19.49
N ASP A 460 4.74 -14.67 19.63
CA ASP A 460 4.82 -15.42 20.90
C ASP A 460 5.47 -14.60 22.02
N ALA A 461 6.53 -13.83 21.72
CA ALA A 461 7.16 -12.93 22.69
C ALA A 461 6.23 -11.79 23.10
N TRP A 462 5.58 -11.13 22.14
CA TRP A 462 4.62 -10.07 22.40
C TRP A 462 3.41 -10.58 23.21
N GLY A 463 2.95 -11.81 22.93
CA GLY A 463 1.91 -12.46 23.74
C GLY A 463 2.33 -12.69 25.19
N ARG A 464 3.59 -13.09 25.43
CA ARG A 464 4.15 -13.21 26.80
C ARG A 464 4.25 -11.86 27.52
N GLU A 465 4.41 -10.76 26.78
CA GLU A 465 4.38 -9.40 27.31
C GLU A 465 2.96 -8.84 27.55
N GLY A 466 1.90 -9.57 27.16
CA GLY A 466 0.51 -9.14 27.33
C GLY A 466 -0.09 -8.42 26.11
N TYR A 467 0.43 -8.67 24.92
CA TYR A 467 -0.05 -8.13 23.65
C TYR A 467 -0.12 -6.59 23.65
N GLU A 468 -1.18 -5.99 23.11
CA GLU A 468 -1.35 -4.54 22.94
C GLU A 468 -1.41 -3.77 24.26
N ARG A 469 -1.71 -4.47 25.36
CA ARG A 469 -1.70 -3.94 26.73
C ARG A 469 -0.34 -4.05 27.39
N GLY A 470 0.55 -4.82 26.79
CA GLY A 470 1.93 -4.98 27.21
C GLY A 470 2.75 -3.72 27.00
N PRO A 471 3.98 -3.69 27.54
CA PRO A 471 4.86 -2.54 27.43
C PRO A 471 5.24 -2.19 25.98
N ALA A 472 5.18 -3.13 25.04
CA ALA A 472 5.43 -2.86 23.62
C ALA A 472 4.38 -1.97 22.94
N GLY A 473 3.11 -2.03 23.39
CA GLY A 473 1.98 -1.42 22.69
C GLY A 473 1.65 -2.15 21.38
N TYR A 474 1.15 -1.40 20.39
CA TYR A 474 0.78 -1.94 19.08
C TYR A 474 1.96 -2.11 18.13
N PRO A 475 1.93 -3.10 17.23
CA PRO A 475 2.85 -3.18 16.10
C PRO A 475 2.68 -1.96 15.17
N THR A 476 3.78 -1.43 14.66
CA THR A 476 3.81 -0.21 13.82
C THR A 476 4.27 -0.46 12.38
N GLY A 477 4.71 -1.68 12.07
CA GLY A 477 5.17 -2.05 10.74
C GLY A 477 5.28 -3.56 10.55
N PRO A 478 5.62 -4.01 9.32
CA PRO A 478 5.80 -5.41 9.01
C PRO A 478 7.04 -5.98 9.72
N GLU A 479 7.07 -7.30 9.88
CA GLU A 479 8.30 -8.03 10.21
C GLU A 479 9.26 -7.98 9.02
N LEU A 480 10.45 -7.42 9.23
CA LEU A 480 11.49 -7.24 8.21
C LEU A 480 12.68 -8.14 8.50
N LYS A 481 13.26 -8.73 7.46
CA LYS A 481 14.58 -9.39 7.57
C LYS A 481 15.65 -8.35 7.85
N THR A 482 16.55 -8.66 8.77
CA THR A 482 17.71 -7.80 9.03
C THR A 482 18.70 -7.89 7.86
N PRO A 483 19.30 -6.78 7.40
CA PRO A 483 20.00 -6.76 6.11
C PRO A 483 21.29 -7.59 6.04
N GLN A 484 22.03 -7.69 7.15
CA GLN A 484 23.38 -8.29 7.17
C GLN A 484 23.49 -9.51 8.09
N ARG A 485 22.44 -9.83 8.84
CA ARG A 485 22.42 -10.95 9.79
C ARG A 485 21.14 -11.74 9.65
N ASP A 486 21.21 -13.04 9.93
CA ASP A 486 20.04 -13.91 9.90
C ASP A 486 19.15 -13.66 11.12
N GLY A 487 18.10 -12.89 10.89
CA GLY A 487 17.10 -12.55 11.89
C GLY A 487 16.02 -11.65 11.30
N VAL A 488 15.10 -11.25 12.15
CA VAL A 488 14.01 -10.34 11.79
C VAL A 488 13.81 -9.30 12.88
N VAL A 489 13.23 -8.16 12.49
CA VAL A 489 12.84 -7.07 13.39
C VAL A 489 11.44 -6.63 13.04
N GLN A 490 10.64 -6.33 14.06
CA GLN A 490 9.32 -5.71 13.89
C GLN A 490 9.20 -4.51 14.82
N GLY A 491 8.71 -3.39 14.28
CA GLY A 491 8.46 -2.18 15.05
C GLY A 491 7.20 -2.28 15.90
N PHE A 492 7.25 -1.74 17.11
CA PHE A 492 6.10 -1.51 17.99
C PHE A 492 6.12 -0.07 18.52
N GLU A 493 5.00 0.41 19.06
CA GLU A 493 4.84 1.78 19.59
C GLU A 493 5.96 2.16 20.56
N ASN A 494 6.38 1.22 21.42
CA ASN A 494 7.37 1.47 22.47
C ASN A 494 8.71 0.73 22.23
N GLY A 495 9.12 0.62 20.96
CA GLY A 495 10.41 0.06 20.56
C GLY A 495 10.29 -1.29 19.85
N PRO A 496 11.25 -1.63 18.96
CA PRO A 496 11.18 -2.84 18.15
C PRO A 496 11.47 -4.12 18.94
N MET A 497 10.90 -5.22 18.46
CA MET A 497 11.29 -6.58 18.84
C MET A 497 12.20 -7.17 17.75
N TYR A 498 13.31 -7.75 18.17
CA TYR A 498 14.25 -8.46 17.32
C TYR A 498 14.18 -9.95 17.61
N PHE A 499 14.25 -10.77 16.57
CA PHE A 499 14.37 -12.22 16.68
C PHE A 499 15.61 -12.72 15.93
N SER A 500 16.37 -13.59 16.57
CA SER A 500 17.33 -14.49 15.91
C SER A 500 17.15 -15.92 16.43
N ALA A 501 17.53 -16.91 15.64
CA ALA A 501 17.46 -18.31 16.08
C ALA A 501 18.32 -18.59 17.33
N LYS A 502 19.39 -17.80 17.52
CA LYS A 502 20.33 -17.97 18.64
C LYS A 502 19.83 -17.33 19.94
N THR A 503 19.22 -16.16 19.86
CA THR A 503 18.83 -15.40 21.05
C THR A 503 17.35 -15.48 21.37
N GLY A 504 16.49 -15.84 20.41
CA GLY A 504 15.04 -15.70 20.56
C GLY A 504 14.58 -14.26 20.29
N ALA A 505 13.31 -13.98 20.59
CA ALA A 505 12.69 -12.68 20.38
C ALA A 505 12.78 -11.81 21.64
N HIS A 506 13.31 -10.60 21.52
CA HIS A 506 13.55 -9.65 22.62
C HIS A 506 13.29 -8.22 22.18
N ARG A 507 12.76 -7.40 23.09
CA ARG A 507 12.45 -5.99 22.83
C ARG A 507 13.59 -5.07 23.25
N VAL A 508 13.85 -4.03 22.46
CA VAL A 508 14.80 -2.96 22.80
C VAL A 508 14.07 -1.62 22.78
N GLN A 509 14.22 -0.81 23.84
CA GLN A 509 13.42 0.40 24.03
C GLN A 509 14.23 1.59 24.57
N GLY A 510 13.59 2.77 24.57
CA GLY A 510 14.09 3.96 25.28
C GLY A 510 15.52 4.37 24.92
N LEU A 511 16.27 4.80 25.94
CA LEU A 511 17.65 5.29 25.77
C LEU A 511 18.64 4.17 25.43
N ILE A 512 18.34 2.92 25.80
CA ILE A 512 19.12 1.74 25.38
C ILE A 512 18.97 1.52 23.87
N LEU A 513 17.76 1.61 23.31
CA LEU A 513 17.54 1.58 21.86
C LEU A 513 18.27 2.73 21.16
N GLY A 514 18.22 3.94 21.74
CA GLY A 514 18.96 5.09 21.21
C GLY A 514 20.46 4.81 21.13
N LYS A 515 21.04 4.18 22.15
CA LYS A 515 22.45 3.79 22.13
C LYS A 515 22.73 2.67 21.12
N TYR A 516 21.87 1.66 21.06
CA TYR A 516 21.99 0.57 20.11
C TYR A 516 21.96 1.08 18.66
N ALA A 517 21.08 2.04 18.36
CA ALA A 517 21.00 2.72 17.08
C ALA A 517 22.31 3.44 16.72
N GLN A 518 22.90 4.19 17.66
CA GLN A 518 24.19 4.87 17.46
C GLN A 518 25.33 3.91 17.11
N LEU A 519 25.28 2.69 17.63
CA LEU A 519 26.29 1.66 17.37
C LEU A 519 26.05 0.90 16.05
N GLY A 520 24.91 1.11 15.37
CA GLY A 520 24.54 0.42 14.14
C GLY A 520 23.64 -0.80 14.35
N PHE A 521 22.87 -0.84 15.44
CA PHE A 521 21.92 -1.91 15.77
C PHE A 521 22.57 -3.30 15.77
N GLU A 522 21.91 -4.31 15.19
CA GLU A 522 22.36 -5.70 15.13
C GLU A 522 23.63 -5.89 14.31
N ASN A 523 23.96 -4.90 13.47
CA ASN A 523 25.18 -4.90 12.66
C ASN A 523 26.41 -4.42 13.46
N SER A 524 26.19 -3.92 14.68
CA SER A 524 27.27 -3.58 15.60
C SER A 524 27.95 -4.84 16.18
N PRO A 525 29.13 -4.69 16.83
CA PRO A 525 29.76 -5.78 17.58
C PRO A 525 28.89 -6.38 18.71
N LEU A 526 27.82 -5.69 19.14
CA LEU A 526 26.90 -6.22 20.13
C LEU A 526 26.00 -7.32 19.55
N GLY A 527 25.70 -7.30 18.25
CA GLY A 527 24.80 -8.26 17.63
C GLY A 527 23.36 -8.15 18.10
N PHE A 528 22.61 -9.25 18.03
CA PHE A 528 21.20 -9.27 18.40
C PHE A 528 21.00 -9.10 19.91
N PRO A 529 19.85 -8.55 20.35
CA PRO A 529 19.46 -8.58 21.75
C PRO A 529 19.30 -10.04 22.23
N ALA A 530 19.75 -10.29 23.45
CA ALA A 530 19.78 -11.61 24.09
C ALA A 530 18.96 -11.66 25.41
N GLY A 531 18.33 -10.55 25.77
CA GLY A 531 17.42 -10.44 26.90
C GLY A 531 16.68 -9.10 26.88
N ASP A 532 15.45 -9.12 27.36
CA ASP A 532 14.65 -7.91 27.56
C ASP A 532 15.30 -6.96 28.60
N GLU A 533 14.89 -5.69 28.55
CA GLU A 533 15.39 -4.67 29.47
C GLU A 533 15.09 -5.03 30.93
N THR A 534 16.14 -5.10 31.75
CA THR A 534 16.08 -5.52 33.15
C THR A 534 16.37 -4.34 34.09
N PRO A 535 15.64 -4.20 35.21
CA PRO A 535 15.98 -3.26 36.28
C PRO A 535 17.39 -3.43 36.84
N ALA A 536 18.05 -2.30 37.10
CA ALA A 536 19.33 -2.21 37.78
C ALA A 536 19.25 -1.16 38.91
N ARG A 537 20.34 -1.04 39.68
CA ARG A 537 20.48 -0.11 40.83
C ARG A 537 20.17 1.35 40.43
N ASP A 538 19.72 2.16 41.38
CA ASP A 538 19.49 3.61 41.21
C ASP A 538 18.55 3.95 40.04
N ALA A 539 17.48 3.15 39.90
CA ALA A 539 16.52 3.21 38.80
C ALA A 539 17.13 2.99 37.40
N GLY A 540 18.37 2.49 37.32
CA GLY A 540 18.98 2.11 36.06
C GLY A 540 18.32 0.89 35.42
N ARG A 541 18.78 0.62 34.20
CA ARG A 541 18.31 -0.47 33.34
C ARG A 541 19.47 -1.02 32.54
N TYR A 542 19.41 -2.29 32.15
CA TYR A 542 20.33 -2.83 31.15
C TYR A 542 19.61 -3.80 30.22
N SER A 543 20.14 -3.95 29.00
CA SER A 543 19.75 -5.01 28.06
C SER A 543 20.99 -5.77 27.62
N LYS A 544 20.88 -7.10 27.61
CA LYS A 544 21.95 -7.98 27.15
C LYS A 544 21.86 -8.18 25.64
N PHE A 545 23.01 -8.29 25.00
CA PHE A 545 23.19 -8.57 23.58
C PHE A 545 24.18 -9.72 23.43
N GLU A 546 24.28 -10.32 22.23
CA GLU A 546 25.22 -11.42 21.97
C GLU A 546 26.67 -11.07 22.33
N GLY A 547 27.08 -9.85 22.03
CA GLY A 547 28.47 -9.36 22.15
C GLY A 547 28.70 -8.38 23.29
N GLY A 548 27.73 -8.17 24.19
CA GLY A 548 27.89 -7.23 25.31
C GLY A 548 26.59 -6.88 26.01
N THR A 549 26.62 -5.82 26.81
CA THR A 549 25.45 -5.29 27.51
C THR A 549 25.44 -3.77 27.41
N ILE A 550 24.27 -3.18 27.15
CA ILE A 550 24.10 -1.73 27.24
C ILE A 550 23.47 -1.44 28.60
N TYR A 551 24.13 -0.59 29.38
CA TYR A 551 23.64 -0.11 30.67
C TYR A 551 23.19 1.33 30.55
N TRP A 552 22.11 1.68 31.24
CA TRP A 552 21.59 3.03 31.36
C TRP A 552 21.31 3.37 32.83
N SER A 553 21.62 4.60 33.22
CA SER A 553 21.12 5.20 34.46
C SER A 553 20.77 6.68 34.24
N PRO A 554 19.94 7.28 35.10
CA PRO A 554 19.59 8.70 34.99
C PRO A 554 20.80 9.64 34.99
N LEU A 555 21.89 9.28 35.68
CA LEU A 555 23.08 10.12 35.82
C LEU A 555 24.15 9.85 34.77
N SER A 556 24.23 8.61 34.25
CA SER A 556 25.28 8.23 33.29
C SER A 556 24.84 8.36 31.84
N GLY A 557 23.55 8.20 31.54
CA GLY A 557 23.12 7.90 30.18
C GLY A 557 23.38 6.44 29.80
N ALA A 558 23.21 6.10 28.51
CA ALA A 558 23.29 4.72 27.99
C ALA A 558 24.64 4.43 27.33
N TRP A 559 25.35 3.40 27.79
CA TRP A 559 26.69 3.04 27.33
C TRP A 559 26.86 1.53 27.19
N ALA A 560 27.60 1.12 26.15
CA ALA A 560 27.84 -0.29 25.87
C ALA A 560 29.12 -0.78 26.55
N VAL A 561 29.05 -1.94 27.19
CA VAL A 561 30.21 -2.70 27.67
C VAL A 561 30.28 -3.99 26.85
N ARG A 562 31.32 -4.16 26.04
CA ARG A 562 31.49 -5.33 25.18
C ARG A 562 31.97 -6.53 25.98
N ASN A 563 31.53 -7.73 25.62
CA ASN A 563 32.07 -8.97 26.16
C ASN A 563 33.58 -9.02 25.90
N GLY A 564 34.37 -9.34 26.93
CA GLY A 564 35.82 -9.35 26.87
C GLY A 564 36.49 -8.84 28.16
N PRO A 565 37.80 -8.55 28.12
CA PRO A 565 38.59 -8.31 29.33
C PRO A 565 38.11 -7.14 30.20
N ILE A 566 37.56 -6.07 29.60
CA ILE A 566 36.98 -4.95 30.35
C ILE A 566 35.72 -5.40 31.10
N MET A 567 34.83 -6.14 30.44
CA MET A 567 33.62 -6.67 31.06
C MET A 567 33.98 -7.63 32.20
N ASP A 568 34.92 -8.55 31.97
CA ASP A 568 35.35 -9.52 32.98
C ASP A 568 35.97 -8.84 34.20
N ALA A 569 36.80 -7.82 33.99
CA ALA A 569 37.39 -7.04 35.07
C ALA A 569 36.34 -6.24 35.85
N TRP A 570 35.40 -5.59 35.16
CA TRP A 570 34.30 -4.86 35.81
C TRP A 570 33.36 -5.79 36.58
N ALA A 571 33.11 -6.99 36.06
CA ALA A 571 32.35 -8.04 36.74
C ALA A 571 32.99 -8.43 38.08
N GLN A 572 34.32 -8.62 38.12
CA GLN A 572 35.05 -8.90 39.37
C GLN A 572 34.96 -7.75 40.38
N GLN A 573 34.69 -6.52 39.93
CA GLN A 573 34.45 -5.37 40.80
C GLN A 573 32.98 -5.25 41.25
N GLY A 574 32.08 -6.13 40.81
CA GLY A 574 30.66 -6.11 41.18
C GLY A 574 29.75 -5.39 40.19
N TYR A 575 30.17 -5.21 38.94
CA TYR A 575 29.41 -4.49 37.89
C TYR A 575 28.98 -3.09 38.35
N GLU A 576 27.75 -2.65 38.02
CA GLU A 576 27.20 -1.35 38.38
C GLU A 576 26.95 -1.18 39.88
N ASN A 577 26.88 -2.30 40.62
CA ASN A 577 26.79 -2.30 42.08
C ASN A 577 28.18 -2.15 42.74
N GLY A 578 29.24 -2.28 41.94
CA GLY A 578 30.62 -2.21 42.34
C GLY A 578 31.14 -0.82 42.60
N LYS A 579 32.41 -0.74 43.01
CA LYS A 579 33.07 0.54 43.32
C LYS A 579 33.16 1.49 42.15
N LEU A 580 33.20 0.96 40.92
CA LEU A 580 33.30 1.75 39.67
C LEU A 580 31.98 2.38 39.22
N GLY A 581 30.84 1.83 39.65
CA GLY A 581 29.51 2.28 39.23
C GLY A 581 29.21 2.00 37.75
N TYR A 582 28.27 2.77 37.19
CA TYR A 582 27.85 2.66 35.79
C TYR A 582 28.95 3.11 34.80
N PRO A 583 28.98 2.55 33.57
CA PRO A 583 29.79 3.10 32.49
C PRO A 583 29.36 4.52 32.13
N ILE A 584 30.32 5.37 31.76
CA ILE A 584 30.10 6.76 31.30
C ILE A 584 30.75 7.05 29.93
N SER A 585 31.28 6.01 29.29
CA SER A 585 31.77 6.04 27.91
C SER A 585 31.58 4.66 27.27
N ASP A 586 31.63 4.59 25.94
CA ASP A 586 31.96 3.33 25.28
C ASP A 586 33.44 3.00 25.47
N GLU A 587 33.85 1.80 25.08
CA GLU A 587 35.25 1.44 24.92
C GLU A 587 35.90 2.25 23.79
N PHE A 588 37.04 2.88 24.06
CA PHE A 588 37.81 3.68 23.10
C PHE A 588 39.30 3.33 23.11
N PRO A 589 40.00 3.48 21.97
CA PRO A 589 41.42 3.18 21.88
C PRO A 589 42.26 4.18 22.68
N VAL A 590 43.32 3.69 23.32
CA VAL A 590 44.35 4.48 24.01
C VAL A 590 45.74 3.97 23.62
N PRO A 591 46.83 4.73 23.81
CA PRO A 591 48.17 4.22 23.57
C PRO A 591 48.43 2.93 24.36
N GLY A 592 48.76 1.84 23.66
CA GLY A 592 49.02 0.53 24.25
C GLY A 592 47.79 -0.33 24.54
N GLY A 593 46.57 0.08 24.16
CA GLY A 593 45.39 -0.78 24.21
C GLY A 593 44.04 -0.06 24.16
N VAL A 594 43.10 -0.45 25.02
CA VAL A 594 41.71 0.04 25.02
C VAL A 594 41.26 0.39 26.43
N GLN A 595 40.46 1.45 26.57
CA GLN A 595 39.96 1.91 27.86
C GLN A 595 38.45 2.13 27.82
N GLN A 596 37.81 1.94 28.98
CA GLN A 596 36.44 2.37 29.21
C GLN A 596 36.33 3.10 30.55
N ASN A 597 35.58 4.19 30.58
CA ASN A 597 35.37 5.01 31.77
C ASN A 597 34.07 4.64 32.47
N PHE A 598 34.11 4.69 33.80
CA PHE A 598 33.00 4.45 34.72
C PHE A 598 32.85 5.64 35.67
N GLN A 599 31.73 5.72 36.40
CA GLN A 599 31.39 6.89 37.24
C GLN A 599 32.50 7.32 38.20
N THR A 600 33.25 6.37 38.75
CA THR A 600 34.27 6.61 39.80
C THR A 600 35.63 6.02 39.44
N GLY A 601 35.91 5.79 38.15
CA GLY A 601 37.15 5.19 37.70
C GLY A 601 37.18 4.81 36.23
N PHE A 602 38.18 4.04 35.83
CA PHE A 602 38.29 3.48 34.48
C PHE A 602 38.97 2.12 34.51
N ILE A 603 38.75 1.34 33.45
CA ILE A 603 39.46 0.09 33.20
C ILE A 603 40.20 0.25 31.88
N VAL A 604 41.51 -0.02 31.88
CA VAL A 604 42.34 -0.04 30.67
C VAL A 604 42.91 -1.44 30.48
N ILE A 605 42.90 -1.93 29.24
CA ILE A 605 43.59 -3.15 28.85
C ILE A 605 44.91 -2.76 28.23
N ARG A 606 46.03 -3.21 28.80
CA ARG A 606 47.39 -3.05 28.25
C ARG A 606 48.05 -4.40 28.12
N ASP A 607 48.65 -4.68 26.97
CA ASP A 607 49.30 -5.97 26.69
C ASP A 607 48.40 -7.19 27.03
N GLY A 608 47.08 -7.05 26.82
CA GLY A 608 46.08 -8.08 27.12
C GLY A 608 45.69 -8.22 28.60
N LYS A 609 46.21 -7.39 29.50
CA LYS A 609 45.91 -7.43 30.94
C LYS A 609 45.01 -6.27 31.37
N PRO A 610 43.97 -6.51 32.18
CA PRO A 610 43.15 -5.44 32.72
C PRO A 610 43.84 -4.74 33.90
N GLU A 611 43.91 -3.41 33.83
CA GLU A 611 44.29 -2.51 34.91
C GLU A 611 43.04 -1.75 35.37
N VAL A 612 42.63 -1.94 36.62
CA VAL A 612 41.44 -1.30 37.22
C VAL A 612 41.87 -0.10 38.06
N HIS A 613 41.37 1.08 37.72
CA HIS A 613 41.68 2.32 38.41
C HIS A 613 40.41 2.94 38.99
N GLY A 614 40.17 2.76 40.28
CA GLY A 614 39.07 3.41 41.01
C GLY A 614 39.56 4.55 41.92
N MET A 615 38.69 5.51 42.21
CA MET A 615 38.88 6.51 43.27
C MET A 615 38.56 5.95 44.66
#